data_AF-D8RZZ6-F1
#
_entry.id   AF-D8RZZ6-F1
#
_cell.length_a   1.000
_cell.length_b   1.000
_cell.length_c   1.000
_cell.angle_alpha   90.00
_cell.angle_beta   90.00
_cell.angle_gamma   90.00
#
_symmetry.space_group_name_H-M   'P 1'
#
loop_
_entity.id
_entity.type
_entity.pdbx_description
1 polymer ?
#
loop_
_entity_poly.entity_id
_entity_poly.type
_entity_poly.pdbx_seq_one_letter_code
_entity_poly.pdbx_strand_id
1 'polypeptide(L)'
;CGTEKYMAPEVMARKGRKGESQNFYTAAIDVWGLGVIAYELLKGHKSRMEIDFLRAGAFPTGFGSDRAEDLLRGMLAVEPSKRVTLDRVLAHPWIVKH
;
A
#
# COMPACT_ATOMS: atom_id res chain seq x y z
N CYS A 1 8.33 16.19 -1.17
CA CYS A 1 7.08 16.27 -1.95
C CYS A 1 6.46 14.88 -2.00
N GLY A 2 5.16 14.78 -1.72
CA GLY A 2 4.40 13.53 -1.75
C GLY A 2 3.04 13.80 -1.12
N THR A 3 1.95 13.34 -1.75
CA THR A 3 0.63 13.45 -1.15
C THR A 3 0.59 12.50 0.04
N GLU A 4 0.45 13.04 1.25
CA GLU A 4 0.51 12.29 2.52
C GLU A 4 -0.42 11.10 2.60
N LYS A 5 -1.38 10.99 1.68
CA LYS A 5 -2.32 9.87 1.60
C LYS A 5 -1.68 8.59 1.06
N TYR A 6 -0.73 8.68 0.14
CA TYR A 6 -0.13 7.51 -0.51
C TYR A 6 1.20 7.08 0.11
N MET A 7 1.66 7.78 1.15
CA MET A 7 2.91 7.45 1.84
C MET A 7 2.75 6.17 2.66
N ALA A 8 3.74 5.29 2.55
CA ALA A 8 3.86 4.10 3.36
C ALA A 8 4.06 4.44 4.86
N PRO A 9 3.66 3.57 5.80
CA PRO A 9 3.78 3.80 7.24
C PRO A 9 5.20 4.21 7.67
N GLU A 10 6.21 3.54 7.12
CA GLU A 10 7.64 3.77 7.41
C GLU A 10 8.14 5.15 6.93
N VAL A 11 7.54 5.69 5.87
CA VAL A 11 7.85 7.04 5.35
C VAL A 11 7.21 8.10 6.26
N MET A 12 5.98 7.87 6.71
CA MET A 12 5.28 8.77 7.62
C MET A 12 5.95 8.87 8.99
N ALA A 13 6.39 7.74 9.55
CA ALA A 13 7.05 7.68 10.85
C ALA A 13 8.36 8.50 10.91
N ARG A 14 8.96 8.83 9.76
CA ARG A 14 10.27 9.51 9.67
C ARG A 14 10.20 10.95 9.18
N LYS A 15 9.03 11.44 8.75
CA LYS A 15 8.85 12.82 8.25
C LYS A 15 9.26 13.92 9.25
N GLY A 16 9.46 13.58 10.53
CA GLY A 16 9.95 14.49 11.58
C GLY A 16 11.47 14.51 11.81
N ARG A 17 12.26 13.62 11.19
CA ARG A 17 13.72 13.53 11.40
C ARG A 17 14.46 14.15 10.22
N LYS A 18 14.63 15.48 10.22
CA LYS A 18 15.48 16.18 9.25
C LYS A 18 16.94 15.79 9.49
N GLY A 19 17.57 15.08 8.53
CA GLY A 19 19.02 14.85 8.53
C GLY A 19 19.47 13.40 8.29
N GLU A 20 18.56 12.41 8.33
CA GLU A 20 18.93 11.01 8.04
C GLU A 20 18.84 10.70 6.54
N SER A 21 19.90 10.06 6.04
CA SER A 21 20.18 9.79 4.62
C SER A 21 19.04 9.07 3.89
N GLN A 22 18.94 9.35 2.58
CA GLN A 22 17.90 8.98 1.59
C GLN A 22 17.72 7.47 1.34
N ASN A 23 18.24 6.58 2.19
CA ASN A 23 18.34 5.14 1.91
C ASN A 23 17.04 4.34 2.20
N PHE A 24 15.91 5.03 2.35
CA PHE A 24 14.61 4.42 2.69
C PHE A 24 13.58 4.45 1.55
N TYR A 25 13.91 5.13 0.45
CA TYR A 25 13.16 5.00 -0.79
C TYR A 25 13.50 3.65 -1.41
N THR A 26 12.70 2.64 -1.09
CA THR A 26 12.81 1.29 -1.62
C THR A 26 11.65 1.00 -2.55
N ALA A 27 11.78 0.04 -3.46
CA ALA A 27 10.66 -0.37 -4.31
C ALA A 27 9.39 -0.75 -3.50
N ALA A 28 9.56 -1.16 -2.24
CA ALA A 28 8.43 -1.48 -1.35
C ALA A 28 7.54 -0.26 -1.05
N ILE A 29 8.09 0.96 -0.91
CA ILE A 29 7.25 2.14 -0.63
C ILE A 29 6.35 2.49 -1.83
N ASP A 30 6.81 2.19 -3.05
CA ASP A 30 6.03 2.38 -4.27
C ASP A 30 4.91 1.34 -4.38
N VAL A 31 5.19 0.08 -3.99
CA VAL A 31 4.16 -0.97 -3.92
C VAL A 31 3.05 -0.60 -2.93
N TRP A 32 3.38 0.02 -1.79
CA TRP A 32 2.36 0.54 -0.87
C TRP A 32 1.49 1.60 -1.55
N GLY A 33 2.12 2.61 -2.17
CA GLY A 33 1.41 3.66 -2.87
C GLY A 33 0.47 3.12 -3.95
N LEU A 34 0.96 2.13 -4.72
CA LEU A 34 0.16 1.41 -5.72
C LEU A 34 -1.02 0.66 -5.08
N GLY A 35 -0.81 0.03 -3.93
CA GLY A 35 -1.87 -0.65 -3.17
C GLY A 35 -2.96 0.30 -2.70
N VAL A 36 -2.59 1.50 -2.22
CA VAL A 36 -3.55 2.53 -1.82
C VAL A 36 -4.37 2.99 -3.02
N ILE A 37 -3.72 3.24 -4.17
CA ILE A 37 -4.41 3.63 -5.40
C ILE A 37 -5.36 2.53 -5.87
N ALA A 38 -4.91 1.28 -5.91
CA ALA A 38 -5.73 0.14 -6.31
C ALA A 38 -6.94 -0.05 -5.38
N TYR A 39 -6.75 0.08 -4.07
CA TYR A 39 -7.83 0.05 -3.10
C TYR A 39 -8.87 1.16 -3.34
N GLU A 40 -8.42 2.39 -3.61
CA GLU A 40 -9.30 3.51 -3.94
C GLU A 40 -10.09 3.28 -5.22
N LEU A 41 -9.45 2.72 -6.25
CA LEU A 41 -10.11 2.40 -7.52
C LEU A 41 -11.18 1.32 -7.35
N LEU A 42 -10.93 0.31 -6.51
CA LEU A 42 -11.88 -0.78 -6.26
C LEU A 42 -13.05 -0.36 -5.37
N LYS A 43 -12.78 0.40 -4.31
CA LYS A 43 -13.81 0.84 -3.36
C LYS A 43 -14.58 2.07 -3.84
N GLY A 44 -14.01 2.85 -4.75
CA GLY A 44 -14.59 4.08 -5.29
C GLY A 44 -14.59 5.27 -4.33
N HIS A 45 -14.03 5.14 -3.12
CA HIS A 45 -14.09 6.15 -2.06
C HIS A 45 -12.71 6.59 -1.57
N LYS A 46 -12.61 7.86 -1.13
CA LYS A 46 -11.35 8.54 -0.74
C LYS A 46 -11.30 8.95 0.74
N SER A 47 -11.74 8.11 1.67
CA SER A 47 -11.69 8.50 3.09
C SER A 47 -10.26 8.47 3.62
N ARG A 48 -9.80 9.59 4.20
CA ARG A 48 -8.50 9.66 4.91
C ARG A 48 -8.43 8.66 6.06
N MET A 49 -9.53 8.52 6.80
CA MET A 49 -9.62 7.62 7.96
C MET A 49 -9.36 6.16 7.58
N GLU A 50 -9.84 5.73 6.41
CA GLU A 50 -9.60 4.35 5.93
C GLU A 50 -8.14 4.10 5.62
N ILE A 51 -7.44 5.07 5.04
CA ILE A 51 -6.00 4.97 4.80
C ILE A 51 -5.22 4.86 6.12
N ASP A 52 -5.65 5.59 7.15
CA ASP A 52 -5.02 5.50 8.46
C ASP A 52 -5.30 4.13 9.13
N PHE A 53 -6.48 3.53 8.90
CA PHE A 53 -6.75 2.14 9.28
C PHE A 53 -5.85 1.15 8.53
N LEU A 54 -5.67 1.31 7.22
CA LEU A 54 -4.75 0.47 6.44
C LEU A 54 -3.32 0.53 7.00
N ARG A 55 -2.85 1.73 7.39
CA ARG A 55 -1.53 1.93 8.03
C ARG A 55 -1.42 1.28 9.39
N ALA A 56 -2.52 1.18 10.12
CA ALA A 56 -2.61 0.43 11.38
C ALA A 56 -2.72 -1.09 11.16
N GLY A 57 -2.74 -1.58 9.91
CA GLY A 57 -2.92 -2.99 9.57
C GLY A 57 -4.37 -3.47 9.61
N ALA A 58 -5.33 -2.55 9.80
CA ALA A 58 -6.75 -2.84 9.76
C ALA A 58 -7.24 -2.83 8.30
N PHE A 59 -7.08 -3.98 7.64
CA PHE A 59 -7.54 -4.17 6.26
C PHE A 59 -9.04 -4.51 6.23
N PRO A 60 -9.89 -3.68 5.59
CA PRO A 60 -11.32 -3.97 5.46
C PRO A 60 -11.56 -5.21 4.60
N THR A 61 -12.75 -5.81 4.67
CA THR A 61 -13.11 -7.00 3.86
C THR A 61 -14.45 -6.81 3.19
N GLY A 62 -14.74 -7.59 2.16
CA GLY A 62 -16.02 -7.61 1.48
C GLY A 62 -16.23 -6.43 0.53
N PHE A 63 -15.16 -5.86 -0.04
CA PHE A 63 -15.24 -4.73 -0.97
C PHE A 63 -14.78 -5.08 -2.40
N GLY A 64 -14.31 -6.30 -2.62
CA GLY A 64 -13.91 -6.78 -3.95
C GLY A 64 -13.99 -8.29 -4.07
N SER A 65 -13.43 -8.83 -5.15
CA SER A 65 -13.23 -10.28 -5.27
C SER A 65 -12.15 -10.76 -4.30
N ASP A 66 -12.22 -12.02 -3.85
CA ASP A 66 -11.20 -12.64 -2.98
C ASP A 66 -9.77 -12.43 -3.52
N ARG A 67 -9.59 -12.51 -4.84
CA ARG A 67 -8.28 -12.31 -5.49
C ARG A 67 -7.81 -10.86 -5.51
N ALA A 68 -8.73 -9.90 -5.56
CA ALA A 68 -8.40 -8.49 -5.46
C ALA A 68 -7.97 -8.16 -4.03
N GLU A 69 -8.72 -8.67 -3.04
CA GLU A 69 -8.39 -8.49 -1.63
C GLU A 69 -7.06 -9.16 -1.27
N ASP A 70 -6.78 -10.36 -1.79
CA ASP A 70 -5.51 -11.06 -1.60
C ASP A 70 -4.31 -10.23 -2.10
N LEU A 71 -4.39 -9.71 -3.33
CA LEU A 71 -3.37 -8.83 -3.88
C LEU A 71 -3.16 -7.60 -3.00
N LEU A 72 -4.26 -6.92 -2.65
CA LEU A 72 -4.22 -5.70 -1.86
C LEU A 72 -3.65 -5.93 -0.45
N ARG A 73 -3.93 -7.07 0.18
CA ARG A 73 -3.32 -7.45 1.47
C ARG A 73 -1.81 -7.58 1.37
N GLY A 74 -1.31 -8.15 0.27
CA GLY A 74 0.13 -8.24 0.01
C GLY A 74 0.78 -6.86 -0.21
N MET A 75 0.12 -5.98 -0.96
CA MET A 75 0.63 -4.64 -1.27
C MET A 75 0.57 -3.68 -0.09
N LEU A 76 -0.46 -3.81 0.76
CA LEU A 76 -0.72 -2.98 1.93
C LEU A 76 -0.24 -3.62 3.24
N ALA A 77 0.75 -4.51 3.16
CA ALA A 77 1.46 -4.98 4.34
C ALA A 77 2.21 -3.81 5.01
N VAL A 78 1.92 -3.58 6.29
CA VAL A 78 2.51 -2.50 7.10
C VAL A 78 4.03 -2.66 7.18
N GLU A 79 4.47 -3.88 7.45
CA GLU A 79 5.89 -4.25 7.50
C GLU A 79 6.47 -4.38 6.08
N PRO A 80 7.45 -3.53 5.67
CA PRO A 80 7.97 -3.54 4.30
C PRO A 80 8.57 -4.88 3.88
N SER A 81 9.15 -5.63 4.82
CA SER A 81 9.72 -6.96 4.54
C SER A 81 8.68 -8.04 4.23
N LYS A 82 7.42 -7.83 4.65
CA LYS A 82 6.28 -8.72 4.32
C LYS A 82 5.50 -8.24 3.10
N ARG A 83 5.83 -7.07 2.57
CA ARG A 83 5.17 -6.47 1.42
C ARG A 83 5.56 -7.22 0.16
N VAL A 84 4.58 -7.51 -0.68
CA VAL A 84 4.79 -8.19 -1.95
C VAL A 84 5.73 -7.37 -2.86
N THR A 85 6.57 -8.02 -3.65
CA THR A 85 7.42 -7.34 -4.63
C THR A 85 6.62 -6.97 -5.87
N LEU A 86 7.10 -5.99 -6.64
CA LEU A 86 6.43 -5.58 -7.88
C LEU A 86 6.31 -6.75 -8.89
N ASP A 87 7.33 -7.60 -9.01
CA ASP A 87 7.26 -8.79 -9.89
C ASP A 87 6.13 -9.74 -9.48
N ARG A 88 5.91 -9.89 -8.17
CA ARG A 88 4.83 -10.72 -7.64
C ARG A 88 3.45 -10.07 -7.81
N VAL A 89 3.37 -8.73 -7.77
CA VAL A 89 2.15 -7.99 -8.14
C VAL A 89 1.80 -8.25 -9.60
N LEU A 90 2.76 -8.09 -10.52
CA LEU A 90 2.54 -8.30 -11.96
C LEU A 90 2.17 -9.73 -12.31
N ALA A 91 2.72 -10.71 -11.58
CA ALA A 91 2.40 -12.13 -11.75
C ALA A 91 1.10 -12.55 -11.03
N HIS A 92 0.44 -11.66 -10.29
CA HIS A 92 -0.71 -12.04 -9.46
C HIS A 92 -1.91 -12.45 -10.33
N PRO A 93 -2.64 -13.55 -10.00
CA PRO A 93 -3.76 -14.03 -10.81
C PRO A 93 -4.88 -13.01 -11.02
N TRP A 94 -4.99 -12.00 -10.16
CA TRP A 94 -5.95 -10.91 -10.35
C TRP A 94 -5.54 -9.98 -11.50
N ILE A 95 -4.25 -9.63 -11.59
CA ILE A 95 -3.66 -8.76 -12.61
C ILE A 95 -3.51 -9.50 -13.95
N VAL A 96 -3.15 -10.79 -13.94
CA VAL A 96 -2.98 -11.54 -15.20
C VAL A 96 -4.32 -11.85 -15.87
N LYS A 97 -5.41 -11.92 -15.09
CA LYS A 97 -6.74 -12.30 -15.59
C LYS A 97 -7.58 -11.10 -16.06
N HIS A 98 -7.23 -9.87 -15.68
CA HIS A 98 -7.98 -8.64 -16.00
C HIS A 98 -7.03 -7.56 -16.50
#